data_AF-M2YQV5-F1
#
_entry.id   AF-M2YQV5-F1
#
_cell.length_a   1.000
_cell.length_b   1.000
_cell.length_c   1.000
_cell.angle_alpha   90.00
_cell.angle_beta   90.00
_cell.angle_gamma   90.00
#
_symmetry.space_group_name_H-M   'P 1'
#
loop_
_entity.id
_entity.type
_entity.pdbx_description
1 polymer ?
#
loop_
_entity_poly.entity_id
_entity_poly.type
_entity_poly.pdbx_seq_one_letter_code
_entity_poly.pdbx_strand_id
1 'polypeptide(L)'
;MNGRSTLDPVRVAVGAAATVGDGIRRMLLFGVDAARRLPGVDPALVALESRGAETLRAGDEIADRVLHTVVRRVVDAALDVVDITAVVRDHVDLDTLAEGIDIERILDRVDIDAVAARVAIAPILARVDIDAVAERVDVAAIVDRVDLDALAAKIDVEAIIDRVDLDALAAKIDVDAIIGRVDLVGLANAVIEGVDLPSIIRESTGSMSTEAVRGVRNQGMHADDAVSGFVGRLFGRVPESPEAPA
;
A
#
# COMPACT_ATOMS: atom_id res chain seq x y z
N MET A 1 22.80 22.65 -89.45
CA MET A 1 22.61 23.94 -88.75
C MET A 1 21.37 23.75 -87.87
N ASN A 2 21.40 23.64 -86.54
CA ASN A 2 21.97 24.57 -85.57
C ASN A 2 22.26 23.84 -84.23
N GLY A 3 23.53 23.72 -83.86
CA GLY A 3 23.92 23.38 -82.48
C GLY A 3 23.96 24.65 -81.64
N ARG A 4 22.91 24.93 -80.87
CA ARG A 4 22.96 25.96 -79.83
C ARG A 4 23.49 25.31 -78.57
N SER A 5 24.79 25.46 -78.35
CA SER A 5 25.42 25.15 -77.06
C SER A 5 24.78 26.03 -75.99
N THR A 6 23.92 25.46 -75.15
CA THR A 6 23.43 26.14 -73.95
C THR A 6 24.61 26.33 -73.03
N LEU A 7 25.11 27.57 -72.96
CA LEU A 7 26.23 27.92 -72.09
C LEU A 7 25.80 27.66 -70.64
N ASP A 8 26.51 26.76 -69.97
CA ASP A 8 26.30 26.47 -68.56
C ASP A 8 26.65 27.74 -67.75
N PRO A 9 25.68 28.36 -67.04
CA PRO A 9 25.89 29.61 -66.35
C PRO A 9 26.98 29.53 -65.30
N VAL A 10 27.22 28.35 -64.71
CA VAL A 10 28.32 28.13 -63.75
C VAL A 10 29.66 28.17 -64.47
N ARG A 11 29.78 27.52 -65.64
CA ARG A 11 31.03 27.53 -66.42
C ARG A 11 31.36 28.91 -66.97
N VAL A 12 30.35 29.70 -67.35
CA VAL A 12 30.55 31.08 -67.80
C VAL A 12 31.01 31.97 -66.64
N ALA A 13 30.42 31.82 -65.45
CA ALA A 13 30.82 32.56 -64.26
C ALA A 13 32.26 32.23 -63.82
N VAL A 14 32.61 30.93 -63.79
CA VAL A 14 33.98 30.48 -63.48
C VAL A 14 34.97 30.93 -64.56
N GLY A 15 34.59 30.82 -65.83
CA GLY A 15 35.41 31.29 -66.95
C GLY A 15 35.71 32.78 -66.87
N ALA A 16 34.69 33.62 -66.60
CA ALA A 16 34.85 35.06 -66.45
C ALA A 16 35.73 35.45 -65.25
N ALA A 17 35.57 34.76 -64.11
CA ALA A 17 36.41 34.96 -62.93
C ALA A 17 37.89 34.60 -63.22
N ALA A 18 38.12 33.51 -63.94
CA ALA A 18 39.46 33.09 -64.35
C ALA A 18 40.11 34.11 -65.30
N THR A 19 39.40 34.62 -66.31
CA THR A 19 39.95 35.64 -67.22
C THR A 19 40.25 36.97 -66.53
N VAL A 20 39.38 37.40 -65.60
CA VAL A 20 39.62 38.61 -64.82
C VAL A 20 40.85 38.46 -63.92
N GLY A 21 40.96 37.33 -63.19
CA GLY A 21 42.11 37.05 -62.34
C GLY A 21 43.42 36.97 -63.11
N ASP A 22 43.42 36.29 -64.26
CA ASP A 22 44.62 36.09 -65.07
C ASP A 22 45.06 37.38 -65.79
N GLY A 23 44.09 38.22 -66.19
CA GLY A 23 44.34 39.55 -66.76
C GLY A 23 44.92 40.53 -65.74
N ILE A 24 44.35 40.58 -64.53
CA ILE A 24 44.85 41.42 -63.43
C ILE A 24 46.26 40.99 -63.01
N ARG A 25 46.51 39.68 -62.87
CA ARG A 25 47.83 39.14 -62.52
C ARG A 25 48.92 39.56 -63.52
N ARG A 26 48.63 39.47 -64.83
CA ARG A 26 49.56 39.85 -65.90
C ARG A 26 49.88 41.35 -65.86
N MET A 27 48.87 42.17 -65.59
CA MET A 27 49.01 43.63 -65.52
C MET A 27 49.80 44.08 -64.29
N LEU A 28 49.57 43.46 -63.13
CA LEU A 28 50.30 43.74 -61.88
C LEU A 28 51.78 43.36 -61.97
N LEU A 29 52.10 42.17 -62.52
CA LEU A 29 53.49 41.72 -62.67
C LEU A 29 54.30 42.61 -63.62
N PHE A 30 53.69 43.10 -64.70
CA PHE A 30 54.34 44.03 -65.63
C PHE A 30 54.51 45.44 -65.04
N GLY A 31 53.48 45.97 -64.38
CA GLY A 31 53.48 47.33 -63.85
C GLY A 31 54.41 47.55 -62.65
N VAL A 32 54.46 46.60 -61.71
CA VAL A 32 55.26 46.72 -60.48
C VAL A 32 56.75 46.55 -60.76
N ASP A 33 57.13 45.60 -61.64
CA ASP A 33 58.53 45.33 -61.96
C ASP A 33 59.16 46.46 -62.81
N ALA A 34 58.36 47.10 -63.68
CA ALA A 34 58.77 48.30 -64.42
C ALA A 34 58.87 49.54 -63.52
N ALA A 35 57.97 49.71 -62.55
CA ALA A 35 57.94 50.87 -61.65
C ALA A 35 59.11 50.90 -60.65
N ARG A 36 59.59 49.74 -60.19
CA ARG A 36 60.72 49.62 -59.25
C ARG A 36 62.08 50.04 -59.82
N ARG A 37 62.19 50.24 -61.14
CA ARG A 37 63.44 50.65 -61.81
C ARG A 37 63.60 52.17 -61.92
N LEU A 38 62.61 52.96 -61.50
CA LEU A 38 62.64 54.41 -61.54
C LEU A 38 62.95 54.98 -60.13
N PRO A 39 63.89 55.92 -59.98
CA PRO A 39 64.15 56.56 -58.68
C PRO A 39 63.02 57.53 -58.31
N GLY A 40 62.47 57.41 -57.09
CA GLY A 40 61.48 58.34 -56.51
C GLY A 40 60.02 57.87 -56.50
N VAL A 41 59.72 56.62 -56.89
CA VAL A 41 58.34 56.09 -56.94
C VAL A 41 57.87 55.44 -55.64
N ASP A 42 58.76 55.29 -54.65
CA ASP A 42 58.48 54.59 -53.39
C ASP A 42 57.29 55.16 -52.61
N PRO A 43 57.11 56.49 -52.47
CA PRO A 43 55.95 57.05 -51.76
C PRO A 43 54.62 56.74 -52.47
N ALA A 44 54.64 56.70 -53.80
CA ALA A 44 53.46 56.38 -54.60
C ALA A 44 53.11 54.89 -54.49
N LEU A 45 54.11 54.00 -54.44
CA LEU A 45 53.91 52.57 -54.22
C LEU A 45 53.31 52.28 -52.83
N VAL A 46 53.76 52.97 -51.78
CA VAL A 46 53.20 52.83 -50.42
C VAL A 46 51.75 53.34 -50.34
N ALA A 47 51.42 54.44 -51.01
CA ALA A 47 50.05 54.93 -51.11
C ALA A 47 49.12 53.98 -51.89
N LEU A 48 49.64 53.32 -52.93
CA LEU A 48 48.93 52.28 -53.69
C LEU A 48 48.75 51.00 -52.86
N GLU A 49 49.77 50.59 -52.09
CA GLU A 49 49.73 49.42 -51.22
C GLU A 49 48.70 49.57 -50.11
N SER A 50 48.70 50.72 -49.42
CA SER A 50 47.71 51.03 -48.37
C SER A 50 46.28 51.04 -48.90
N ARG A 51 46.04 51.65 -50.07
CA ARG A 51 44.73 51.64 -50.74
C ARG A 51 44.34 50.24 -51.26
N GLY A 52 45.33 49.46 -51.69
CA GLY A 52 45.15 48.07 -52.09
C GLY A 52 44.75 47.18 -50.91
N ALA A 53 45.38 47.35 -49.74
CA ALA A 53 45.06 46.61 -48.54
C ALA A 53 43.62 46.88 -48.05
N GLU A 54 43.15 48.12 -48.12
CA GLU A 54 41.76 48.47 -47.78
C GLU A 54 40.74 47.85 -48.75
N THR A 55 41.06 47.88 -50.05
CA THR A 55 40.22 47.27 -51.10
C THR A 55 40.15 45.76 -50.97
N LEU A 56 41.28 45.11 -50.62
CA LEU A 56 41.33 43.67 -50.39
C LEU A 56 40.51 43.27 -49.16
N ARG A 57 40.55 44.03 -48.05
CA ARG A 57 39.71 43.74 -46.87
C ARG A 57 38.22 43.84 -47.17
N ALA A 58 37.79 44.89 -47.88
CA ALA A 58 36.40 45.02 -48.31
C ALA A 58 35.97 43.90 -49.27
N GLY A 59 36.88 43.46 -50.15
CA GLY A 59 36.67 42.30 -51.02
C GLY A 59 36.55 40.99 -50.26
N ASP A 60 37.35 40.80 -49.22
CA ASP A 60 37.38 39.59 -48.39
C ASP A 60 36.07 39.41 -47.61
N GLU A 61 35.50 40.48 -47.04
CA GLU A 61 34.19 40.43 -46.37
C GLU A 61 33.02 40.08 -47.32
N ILE A 62 33.13 40.49 -48.58
CA ILE A 62 32.14 40.13 -49.61
C ILE A 62 32.35 38.68 -50.04
N ALA A 63 33.59 38.27 -50.26
CA ALA A 63 33.95 36.92 -50.62
C ALA A 63 33.52 35.92 -49.54
N ASP A 64 33.74 36.22 -48.26
CA ASP A 64 33.37 35.36 -47.13
C ASP A 64 31.85 35.17 -47.02
N ARG A 65 31.06 36.25 -47.18
CA ARG A 65 29.58 36.16 -47.19
C ARG A 65 29.06 35.31 -48.33
N VAL A 66 29.62 35.49 -49.53
CA VAL A 66 29.25 34.70 -50.71
C VAL A 66 29.66 33.24 -50.50
N LEU A 67 30.88 32.99 -50.04
CA LEU A 67 31.40 31.66 -49.76
C LEU A 67 30.54 30.94 -48.72
N HIS A 68 30.22 31.58 -47.60
CA HIS A 68 29.38 31.00 -46.55
C HIS A 68 27.99 30.61 -47.09
N THR A 69 27.39 31.46 -47.93
CA THR A 69 26.11 31.18 -48.58
C THR A 69 26.20 29.98 -49.52
N VAL A 70 27.27 29.91 -50.31
CA VAL A 70 27.51 28.79 -51.24
C VAL A 70 27.77 27.50 -50.48
N VAL A 71 28.64 27.51 -49.46
CA VAL A 71 28.96 26.35 -48.63
C VAL A 71 27.71 25.81 -47.97
N ARG A 72 26.91 26.68 -47.33
CA ARG A 72 25.64 26.28 -46.72
C ARG A 72 24.72 25.61 -47.73
N ARG A 73 24.57 26.20 -48.92
CA ARG A 73 23.70 25.65 -49.96
C ARG A 73 24.21 24.31 -50.52
N VAL A 74 25.52 24.15 -50.62
CA VAL A 74 26.15 22.88 -51.02
C VAL A 74 25.97 21.81 -49.94
N VAL A 75 26.14 22.17 -48.66
CA VAL A 75 25.90 21.26 -47.53
C VAL A 75 24.43 20.85 -47.47
N ASP A 76 23.49 21.80 -47.54
CA ASP A 76 22.06 21.51 -47.52
C ASP A 76 21.68 20.56 -48.67
N ALA A 77 22.16 20.83 -49.90
CA ALA A 77 21.90 19.96 -51.05
C ALA A 77 22.58 18.58 -50.93
N ALA A 78 23.73 18.48 -50.26
CA ALA A 78 24.39 17.21 -50.01
C ALA A 78 23.64 16.38 -48.96
N LEU A 79 23.16 17.03 -47.89
CA LEU A 79 22.36 16.38 -46.84
C LEU A 79 21.00 15.89 -47.36
N ASP A 80 20.44 16.51 -48.39
CA ASP A 80 19.20 16.03 -49.04
C ASP A 80 19.39 14.71 -49.81
N VAL A 81 20.62 14.43 -50.27
CA VAL A 81 20.94 13.22 -51.06
C VAL A 81 21.52 12.10 -50.19
N VAL A 82 22.24 12.46 -49.13
CA VAL A 82 22.90 11.51 -48.24
C VAL A 82 21.93 11.07 -47.14
N ASP A 83 21.70 9.76 -47.01
CA ASP A 83 21.02 9.20 -45.84
C ASP A 83 21.95 9.26 -44.62
N ILE A 84 21.79 10.31 -43.82
CA ILE A 84 22.56 10.51 -42.59
C ILE A 84 22.32 9.37 -41.59
N THR A 85 21.16 8.72 -41.61
CA THR A 85 20.88 7.58 -40.73
C THR A 85 21.79 6.40 -41.07
N ALA A 86 21.95 6.10 -42.37
CA ALA A 86 22.87 5.07 -42.82
C ALA A 86 24.33 5.43 -42.51
N VAL A 87 24.73 6.68 -42.75
CA VAL A 87 26.09 7.15 -42.42
C VAL A 87 26.38 6.99 -40.93
N VAL A 88 25.47 7.42 -40.05
CA VAL A 88 25.62 7.27 -38.60
C VAL A 88 25.64 5.79 -38.21
N ARG A 89 24.72 4.98 -38.72
CA ARG A 89 24.65 3.55 -38.37
C ARG A 89 25.92 2.78 -38.77
N ASP A 90 26.49 3.08 -39.93
CA ASP A 90 27.58 2.29 -40.50
C ASP A 90 28.97 2.80 -40.11
N HIS A 91 29.09 4.07 -39.70
CA HIS A 91 30.38 4.72 -39.45
C HIS A 91 30.53 5.33 -38.06
N VAL A 92 29.47 5.37 -37.25
CA VAL A 92 29.53 5.89 -35.88
C VAL A 92 29.35 4.75 -34.89
N ASP A 93 30.34 4.60 -34.01
CA ASP A 93 30.26 3.67 -32.88
C ASP A 93 29.35 4.26 -31.78
N LEU A 94 28.15 3.71 -31.68
CA LEU A 94 27.15 4.13 -30.71
C LEU A 94 27.49 3.66 -29.28
N ASP A 95 28.29 2.62 -29.13
CA ASP A 95 28.69 2.12 -27.80
C ASP A 95 29.65 3.11 -27.15
N THR A 96 30.68 3.54 -27.91
CA THR A 96 31.61 4.60 -27.47
C THR A 96 30.88 5.92 -27.17
N LEU A 97 29.86 6.28 -27.96
CA LEU A 97 29.04 7.46 -27.68
C LEU A 97 28.19 7.28 -26.42
N ALA A 98 27.60 6.11 -26.21
CA ALA A 98 26.76 5.82 -25.05
C ALA A 98 27.56 5.88 -23.74
N GLU A 99 28.84 5.48 -23.74
CA GLU A 99 29.74 5.63 -22.59
C GLU A 99 29.93 7.10 -22.16
N GLY A 100 29.83 8.05 -23.09
CA GLY A 100 29.90 9.48 -22.81
C GLY A 100 28.58 10.11 -22.35
N ILE A 101 27.47 9.35 -22.35
CA ILE A 101 26.16 9.84 -21.94
C ILE A 101 26.02 9.67 -20.42
N ASP A 102 25.89 10.80 -19.73
CA ASP A 102 25.53 10.84 -18.31
C ASP A 102 24.03 10.53 -18.15
N ILE A 103 23.74 9.26 -17.83
CA ILE A 103 22.38 8.77 -17.61
C ILE A 103 21.75 9.44 -16.39
N GLU A 104 22.52 9.75 -15.36
CA GLU A 104 22.01 10.36 -14.11
C GLU A 104 21.40 11.73 -14.41
N ARG A 105 22.10 12.56 -15.17
CA ARG A 105 21.60 13.87 -15.62
C ARG A 105 20.36 13.77 -16.51
N ILE A 106 20.21 12.68 -17.26
CA ILE A 106 18.99 12.41 -18.04
C ILE A 106 17.84 12.06 -17.11
N LEU A 107 18.07 11.17 -16.15
CA LEU A 107 17.06 10.74 -15.18
C LEU A 107 16.53 11.90 -14.35
N ASP A 108 17.36 12.88 -13.99
CA ASP A 108 16.94 14.11 -13.29
C ASP A 108 15.90 14.95 -14.07
N ARG A 109 15.85 14.79 -15.39
CA ARG A 109 14.90 15.50 -16.28
C ARG A 109 13.71 14.65 -16.67
N VAL A 110 13.75 13.34 -16.42
CA VAL A 110 12.67 12.42 -16.71
C VAL A 110 11.78 12.35 -15.49
N ASP A 111 10.52 12.77 -15.66
CA ASP A 111 9.49 12.52 -14.66
C ASP A 111 9.12 11.02 -14.69
N ILE A 112 9.74 10.27 -13.77
CA ILE A 112 9.53 8.83 -13.64
C ILE A 112 8.09 8.51 -13.23
N ASP A 113 7.41 9.40 -12.51
CA ASP A 113 6.00 9.20 -12.13
C ASP A 113 5.09 9.32 -13.36
N ALA A 114 5.35 10.29 -14.24
CA ALA A 114 4.63 10.42 -15.51
C ALA A 114 4.90 9.22 -16.46
N VAL A 115 6.11 8.68 -16.45
CA VAL A 115 6.45 7.44 -17.19
C VAL A 115 5.72 6.25 -16.58
N ALA A 116 5.76 6.08 -15.26
CA ALA A 116 5.10 4.99 -14.55
C ALA A 116 3.57 5.01 -14.75
N ALA A 117 2.96 6.20 -14.79
CA ALA A 117 1.53 6.35 -15.08
C ALA A 117 1.13 5.92 -16.51
N ARG A 118 2.07 5.99 -17.46
CA ARG A 118 1.88 5.51 -18.85
C ARG A 118 2.19 4.02 -19.01
N VAL A 119 2.99 3.46 -18.12
CA VAL A 119 3.25 2.02 -18.10
C VAL A 119 2.01 1.32 -17.53
N ALA A 120 1.29 0.60 -18.39
CA ALA A 120 0.24 -0.29 -17.93
C ALA A 120 0.87 -1.41 -17.08
N ILE A 121 0.74 -1.30 -15.75
CA ILE A 121 1.29 -2.28 -14.79
C ILE A 121 0.53 -3.61 -14.87
N ALA A 122 -0.74 -3.60 -15.31
CA ALA A 122 -1.58 -4.80 -15.41
C ALA A 122 -0.96 -5.93 -16.28
N PRO A 123 -0.48 -5.70 -17.52
CA PRO A 123 0.21 -6.72 -18.29
C PRO A 123 1.58 -7.15 -17.72
N ILE A 124 2.22 -6.32 -16.87
CA ILE A 124 3.44 -6.71 -16.14
C ILE A 124 3.07 -7.69 -15.02
N LEU A 125 2.04 -7.37 -14.23
CA LEU A 125 1.53 -8.23 -13.16
C LEU A 125 0.98 -9.55 -13.69
N ALA A 126 0.41 -9.57 -14.90
CA ALA A 126 -0.02 -10.82 -15.55
C ALA A 126 1.14 -11.78 -15.89
N ARG A 127 2.39 -11.28 -15.90
CA ARG A 127 3.61 -12.07 -16.08
C ARG A 127 4.31 -12.39 -14.76
N VAL A 128 3.84 -11.81 -13.65
CA VAL A 128 4.31 -12.14 -12.31
C VAL A 128 3.58 -13.40 -11.89
N ASP A 129 4.33 -14.49 -11.80
CA ASP A 129 3.86 -15.72 -11.18
C ASP A 129 3.84 -15.51 -9.65
N ILE A 130 2.64 -15.25 -9.13
CA ILE A 130 2.43 -15.02 -7.70
C ILE A 130 2.70 -16.28 -6.89
N ASP A 131 2.54 -17.47 -7.47
CA ASP A 131 2.83 -18.74 -6.81
C ASP A 131 4.35 -18.89 -6.64
N ALA A 132 5.13 -18.58 -7.67
CA ALA A 132 6.60 -18.56 -7.59
C ALA A 132 7.14 -17.48 -6.62
N VAL A 133 6.44 -16.35 -6.49
CA VAL A 133 6.75 -15.34 -5.47
C VAL A 133 6.40 -15.87 -4.07
N ALA A 134 5.24 -16.48 -3.90
CA ALA A 134 4.79 -17.03 -2.62
C ALA A 134 5.68 -18.17 -2.11
N GLU A 135 6.21 -19.03 -2.99
CA GLU A 135 7.18 -20.07 -2.63
C GLU A 135 8.49 -19.50 -2.06
N ARG A 136 8.84 -18.26 -2.45
CA ARG A 136 10.02 -17.54 -1.95
C ARG A 136 9.73 -16.74 -0.69
N VAL A 137 8.46 -16.57 -0.33
CA VAL A 137 8.06 -15.92 0.91
C VAL A 137 8.17 -16.92 2.04
N ASP A 138 9.12 -16.69 2.94
CA ASP A 138 9.21 -17.43 4.18
C ASP A 138 8.11 -16.96 5.14
N VAL A 139 6.97 -17.67 5.08
CA VAL A 139 5.83 -17.41 5.96
C VAL A 139 6.19 -17.63 7.43
N ALA A 140 7.13 -18.53 7.75
CA ALA A 140 7.56 -18.74 9.13
C ALA A 140 8.29 -17.52 9.66
N ALA A 141 9.22 -16.94 8.88
CA ALA A 141 9.90 -15.69 9.25
C ALA A 141 8.93 -14.48 9.38
N ILE A 142 7.83 -14.47 8.62
CA ILE A 142 6.77 -13.47 8.77
C ILE A 142 6.00 -13.70 10.08
N VAL A 143 5.60 -14.94 10.37
CA VAL A 143 4.87 -15.29 11.59
C VAL A 143 5.71 -15.01 12.84
N ASP A 144 7.01 -15.25 12.81
CA ASP A 144 7.93 -14.93 13.92
C ASP A 144 8.03 -13.42 14.20
N ARG A 145 7.70 -12.59 13.20
CA ARG A 145 7.62 -11.12 13.33
C ARG A 145 6.23 -10.63 13.72
N VAL A 146 5.21 -11.49 13.71
CA VAL A 146 3.87 -11.15 14.16
C VAL A 146 3.86 -11.19 15.68
N ASP A 147 3.62 -10.03 16.29
CA ASP A 147 3.32 -9.95 17.71
C ASP A 147 1.90 -10.48 17.96
N LEU A 148 1.82 -11.75 18.34
CA LEU A 148 0.57 -12.43 18.64
C LEU A 148 -0.10 -11.85 19.90
N ASP A 149 0.65 -11.26 20.83
CA ASP A 149 0.08 -10.62 22.03
C ASP A 149 -0.62 -9.32 21.65
N ALA A 150 -0.02 -8.51 20.78
CA ALA A 150 -0.66 -7.32 20.23
C ALA A 150 -1.88 -7.64 19.35
N LEU A 151 -1.87 -8.79 18.68
CA LEU A 151 -3.03 -9.26 17.91
C LEU A 151 -4.14 -9.78 18.85
N ALA A 152 -3.78 -10.53 19.89
CA ALA A 152 -4.70 -11.00 20.91
C ALA A 152 -5.36 -9.85 21.67
N ALA A 153 -4.62 -8.77 21.96
CA ALA A 153 -5.17 -7.56 22.58
C ALA A 153 -6.24 -6.84 21.73
N LYS A 154 -6.28 -7.10 20.42
CA LYS A 154 -7.31 -6.57 19.51
C LYS A 154 -8.53 -7.49 19.39
N ILE A 155 -8.46 -8.69 19.96
CA ILE A 155 -9.60 -9.60 19.99
C ILE A 155 -10.57 -9.09 21.06
N ASP A 156 -11.73 -8.63 20.60
CA ASP A 156 -12.84 -8.28 21.48
C ASP A 156 -13.51 -9.57 21.96
N VAL A 157 -13.12 -10.00 23.16
CA VAL A 157 -13.66 -11.21 23.79
C VAL A 157 -15.15 -11.02 24.14
N GLU A 158 -15.60 -9.81 24.44
CA GLU A 158 -17.00 -9.53 24.76
C GLU A 158 -17.88 -9.74 23.52
N ALA A 159 -17.46 -9.20 22.36
CA ALA A 159 -18.15 -9.40 21.10
C ALA A 159 -18.16 -10.89 20.65
N ILE A 160 -17.16 -11.67 21.05
CA ILE A 160 -17.15 -13.12 20.83
C ILE A 160 -18.17 -13.79 21.76
N ILE A 161 -18.21 -13.43 23.04
CA ILE A 161 -19.16 -13.98 24.03
C ILE A 161 -20.60 -13.68 23.61
N ASP A 162 -20.90 -12.46 23.14
CA ASP A 162 -22.23 -12.07 22.65
C ASP A 162 -22.71 -12.90 21.47
N ARG A 163 -21.78 -13.48 20.70
CA ARG A 163 -22.07 -14.37 19.58
C ARG A 163 -22.19 -15.84 19.99
N VAL A 164 -21.80 -16.20 21.21
CA VAL A 164 -21.92 -17.56 21.73
C VAL A 164 -23.34 -17.74 22.28
N ASP A 165 -24.08 -18.66 21.67
CA ASP A 165 -25.36 -19.11 22.19
C ASP A 165 -25.12 -20.02 23.41
N LEU A 166 -25.18 -19.42 24.60
CA LEU A 166 -25.00 -20.11 25.87
C LEU A 166 -26.13 -21.11 26.15
N ASP A 167 -27.34 -20.89 25.63
CA ASP A 167 -28.47 -21.80 25.81
C ASP A 167 -28.25 -23.08 24.98
N ALA A 168 -27.79 -22.94 23.73
CA ALA A 168 -27.41 -24.07 22.90
C ALA A 168 -26.21 -24.86 23.46
N LEU A 169 -25.28 -24.17 24.13
CA LEU A 169 -24.17 -24.83 24.82
C LEU A 169 -24.65 -25.55 26.10
N ALA A 170 -25.51 -24.91 26.89
CA ALA A 170 -26.11 -25.49 28.09
C ALA A 170 -26.96 -26.73 27.76
N ALA A 171 -27.67 -26.72 26.64
CA ALA A 171 -28.44 -27.88 26.16
C ALA A 171 -27.56 -29.10 25.82
N LYS A 172 -26.25 -28.92 25.63
CA LYS A 172 -25.29 -30.02 25.42
C LYS A 172 -24.73 -30.57 26.72
N ILE A 173 -25.01 -29.94 27.86
CA ILE A 173 -24.58 -30.42 29.18
C ILE A 173 -25.50 -31.56 29.60
N ASP A 174 -24.95 -32.77 29.68
CA ASP A 174 -25.64 -33.92 30.23
C ASP A 174 -25.64 -33.85 31.76
N VAL A 175 -26.69 -33.24 32.31
CA VAL A 175 -26.89 -33.10 33.76
C VAL A 175 -27.07 -34.45 34.43
N ASP A 176 -27.67 -35.43 33.76
CA ASP A 176 -27.89 -36.77 34.32
C ASP A 176 -26.57 -37.51 34.50
N ALA A 177 -25.65 -37.41 33.54
CA ALA A 177 -24.29 -37.95 33.66
C ALA A 177 -23.50 -37.26 34.79
N ILE A 178 -23.69 -35.95 35.00
CA ILE A 178 -23.07 -35.22 36.11
C ILE A 178 -23.64 -35.70 37.45
N ILE A 179 -24.97 -35.79 37.57
CA ILE A 179 -25.64 -36.29 38.79
C ILE A 179 -25.23 -37.73 39.09
N GLY A 180 -25.09 -38.58 38.08
CA GLY A 180 -24.63 -39.96 38.24
C GLY A 180 -23.21 -40.09 38.81
N ARG A 181 -22.40 -39.02 38.78
CA ARG A 181 -21.07 -38.96 39.39
C ARG A 181 -21.08 -38.42 40.82
N VAL A 182 -22.20 -37.86 41.28
CA VAL A 182 -22.36 -37.36 42.64
C VAL A 182 -22.74 -38.51 43.56
N ASP A 183 -22.04 -38.67 44.68
CA ASP A 183 -22.45 -39.59 45.74
C ASP A 183 -23.65 -39.01 46.51
N LEU A 184 -24.84 -39.25 45.97
CA LEU A 184 -26.10 -38.80 46.58
C LEU A 184 -26.34 -39.47 47.94
N VAL A 185 -25.82 -40.67 48.17
CA VAL A 185 -25.98 -41.38 49.44
C VAL A 185 -25.09 -40.76 50.51
N GLY A 186 -23.82 -40.49 50.19
CA GLY A 186 -22.92 -39.74 51.05
C GLY A 186 -23.45 -38.34 51.38
N LEU A 187 -23.97 -37.62 50.37
CA LEU A 187 -24.60 -36.31 50.57
C LEU A 187 -25.83 -36.40 51.48
N ALA A 188 -26.70 -37.39 51.26
CA ALA A 188 -27.88 -37.60 52.11
C ALA A 188 -27.49 -37.92 53.56
N ASN A 189 -26.47 -38.75 53.76
CA ASN A 189 -25.95 -39.06 55.10
C ASN A 189 -25.36 -37.82 55.78
N ALA A 190 -24.62 -36.99 55.05
CA ALA A 190 -24.09 -35.74 55.59
C ALA A 190 -25.21 -34.76 56.00
N VAL A 191 -26.29 -34.67 55.20
CA VAL A 191 -27.47 -33.87 55.54
C VAL A 191 -28.18 -34.45 56.77
N ILE A 192 -28.34 -35.78 56.85
CA ILE A 192 -28.95 -36.47 57.98
C ILE A 192 -28.13 -36.28 59.27
N GLU A 193 -26.81 -36.31 59.19
CA GLU A 193 -25.93 -36.10 60.34
C GLU A 193 -25.93 -34.62 60.78
N GLY A 194 -26.09 -33.69 59.84
CA GLY A 194 -26.26 -32.26 60.13
C GLY A 194 -27.61 -31.92 60.77
N VAL A 195 -28.62 -32.77 60.61
CA VAL A 195 -29.93 -32.62 61.26
C VAL A 195 -29.97 -33.50 62.50
N ASP A 196 -30.26 -32.94 63.68
CA ASP A 196 -30.38 -33.72 64.91
C ASP A 196 -31.70 -34.52 64.94
N LEU A 197 -31.80 -35.54 64.07
CA LEU A 197 -32.93 -36.44 63.97
C LEU A 197 -33.25 -37.12 65.32
N PRO A 198 -32.27 -37.58 66.13
CA PRO A 198 -32.57 -38.14 67.44
C PRO A 198 -33.34 -37.19 68.36
N SER A 199 -32.95 -35.92 68.43
CA SER A 199 -33.68 -34.93 69.24
C SER A 199 -35.06 -34.63 68.68
N ILE A 200 -35.19 -34.45 67.36
CA ILE A 200 -36.50 -34.22 66.71
C ILE A 200 -37.45 -35.38 66.96
N ILE A 201 -36.98 -36.62 66.85
CA ILE A 201 -37.78 -37.82 67.10
C ILE A 201 -38.18 -37.90 68.57
N ARG A 202 -37.27 -37.60 69.51
CA ARG A 202 -37.58 -37.59 70.94
C ARG A 202 -38.61 -36.53 71.31
N GLU A 203 -38.50 -35.33 70.75
CA GLU A 203 -39.44 -34.22 70.98
C GLU A 203 -40.81 -34.50 70.36
N SER A 204 -40.85 -35.02 69.13
CA SER A 204 -42.09 -35.41 68.43
C SER A 204 -42.79 -36.59 69.12
N THR A 205 -42.03 -37.61 69.56
CA THR A 205 -42.59 -38.76 70.28
C THR A 205 -43.05 -38.34 71.69
N GLY A 206 -42.31 -37.45 72.34
CA GLY A 206 -42.65 -36.92 73.67
C GLY A 206 -43.94 -36.11 73.65
N SER A 207 -44.10 -35.23 72.66
CA SER A 207 -45.33 -34.44 72.47
C SER A 207 -46.53 -35.33 72.09
N MET A 208 -46.38 -36.25 71.13
CA MET A 208 -47.45 -37.20 70.77
C MET A 208 -47.86 -38.11 71.94
N SER A 209 -46.91 -38.62 72.71
CA SER A 209 -47.20 -39.47 73.87
C SER A 209 -47.92 -38.69 74.97
N THR A 210 -47.49 -37.45 75.21
CA THR A 210 -48.14 -36.56 76.19
C THR A 210 -49.58 -36.24 75.77
N GLU A 211 -49.81 -35.97 74.49
CA GLU A 211 -51.17 -35.73 73.97
C GLU A 211 -52.05 -36.98 74.00
N ALA A 212 -51.50 -38.16 73.67
CA ALA A 212 -52.24 -39.41 73.80
C ALA A 212 -52.69 -39.67 75.25
N VAL A 213 -51.79 -39.45 76.22
CA VAL A 213 -52.10 -39.61 77.66
C VAL A 213 -53.12 -38.57 78.13
N ARG A 214 -52.97 -37.31 77.71
CA ARG A 214 -53.94 -36.24 78.01
C ARG A 214 -55.32 -36.57 77.43
N GLY A 215 -55.38 -37.10 76.22
CA GLY A 215 -56.61 -37.56 75.57
C GLY A 215 -57.31 -38.67 76.36
N VAL A 216 -56.58 -39.71 76.78
CA VAL A 216 -57.13 -40.79 77.62
C VAL A 216 -57.63 -40.25 78.97
N ARG A 217 -56.87 -39.35 79.60
CA ARG A 217 -57.27 -38.74 80.88
C ARG A 217 -58.53 -37.90 80.74
N ASN A 218 -58.64 -37.08 79.69
CA ASN A 218 -59.85 -36.29 79.43
C ASN A 218 -61.06 -37.19 79.15
N GLN A 219 -60.88 -38.27 78.39
CA GLN A 219 -61.94 -39.25 78.13
C GLN A 219 -62.40 -39.97 79.41
N GLY A 220 -61.47 -40.29 80.31
CA GLY A 220 -61.76 -40.86 81.62
C GLY A 220 -62.55 -39.92 82.53
N MET A 221 -62.14 -38.65 82.64
CA MET A 221 -62.88 -37.64 83.42
C MET A 221 -64.31 -37.46 82.91
N HIS A 222 -64.51 -37.43 81.59
CA HIS A 222 -65.86 -37.37 81.00
C HIS A 222 -66.69 -38.63 81.27
N ALA A 223 -66.08 -39.81 81.32
CA ALA A 223 -66.77 -41.04 81.70
C ALA A 223 -67.18 -41.03 83.19
N ASP A 224 -66.30 -40.55 84.06
CA ASP A 224 -66.55 -40.43 85.50
C ASP A 224 -67.64 -39.39 85.82
N ASP A 225 -67.65 -38.26 85.11
CA ASP A 225 -68.72 -37.25 85.19
C ASP A 225 -70.07 -37.84 84.77
N ALA A 226 -70.10 -38.64 83.70
CA ALA A 226 -71.31 -39.32 83.22
C ALA A 226 -71.84 -40.34 84.24
N VAL A 227 -70.96 -41.11 84.88
CA VAL A 227 -71.32 -42.07 85.95
C VAL A 227 -71.82 -41.32 87.18
N SER A 228 -71.14 -40.25 87.61
CA SER A 228 -71.53 -39.45 88.76
C SER A 228 -72.89 -38.78 88.57
N GLY A 229 -73.18 -38.26 87.37
CA GLY A 229 -74.48 -37.71 87.02
C GLY A 229 -75.61 -38.75 86.94
N PHE A 230 -75.28 -40.00 86.65
CA PHE A 230 -76.23 -41.13 86.69
C PHE A 230 -76.51 -41.56 88.14
N VAL A 231 -75.47 -41.76 88.94
CA VAL A 231 -75.56 -42.15 90.36
C VAL A 231 -76.24 -41.06 91.19
N GLY A 232 -75.90 -39.78 90.97
CA GLY A 232 -76.55 -38.64 91.63
C GLY A 232 -78.05 -38.56 91.37
N ARG A 233 -78.50 -38.90 90.15
CA ARG A 233 -79.91 -39.03 89.80
C ARG A 233 -80.59 -40.22 90.49
N LEU A 234 -79.89 -41.34 90.64
CA LEU A 234 -80.42 -42.54 91.30
C LEU A 234 -80.59 -42.35 92.83
N PHE A 235 -79.73 -41.57 93.47
CA PHE A 235 -79.76 -41.30 94.92
C PHE A 235 -80.40 -39.96 95.32
N GLY A 236 -81.04 -39.24 94.39
CA GLY A 236 -81.86 -38.06 94.70
C GLY A 236 -81.09 -36.82 95.17
N ARG A 237 -79.82 -36.64 94.77
CA ARG A 237 -79.08 -35.41 95.06
C ARG A 237 -79.49 -34.31 94.07
N VAL A 238 -80.07 -33.22 94.60
CA VAL A 238 -80.31 -31.98 93.85
C VAL A 238 -78.95 -31.33 93.55
N PRO A 239 -78.66 -30.89 92.32
CA PRO A 239 -77.45 -30.14 92.03
C PRO A 239 -77.50 -28.79 92.77
N GLU A 240 -76.50 -28.51 93.60
CA GLU A 240 -76.26 -27.15 94.08
C GLU A 240 -75.84 -26.30 92.88
N SER A 241 -76.67 -25.32 92.55
CA SER A 241 -76.37 -24.27 91.58
C SER A 241 -75.07 -23.58 91.97
N PRO A 242 -74.09 -23.42 91.07
CA PRO A 242 -72.99 -22.49 91.28
C PRO A 242 -73.57 -21.09 91.49
N GLU A 243 -73.35 -20.53 92.67
CA GLU A 243 -73.55 -19.11 92.93
C GLU A 243 -72.77 -18.30 91.88
N ALA A 244 -73.44 -17.29 91.31
CA ALA A 244 -72.78 -16.26 90.52
C ALA A 244 -71.97 -15.34 91.46
N PRO A 245 -70.68 -15.10 91.18
CA PRO A 245 -70.01 -13.89 91.64
C PRO A 245 -70.14 -12.78 90.58
N ALA A 246 -70.17 -11.55 91.10
CA ALA A 246 -70.32 -10.26 90.40
C ALA A 246 -69.16 -9.89 89.46
#